data_AF-A0A5K3ENZ5-F1
#
_entry.id   AF-A0A5K3ENZ5-F1
#
_cell.length_a   1.000
_cell.length_b   1.000
_cell.length_c   1.000
_cell.angle_alpha   90.00
_cell.angle_beta   90.00
_cell.angle_gamma   90.00
#
_symmetry.space_group_name_H-M   'P 1'
#
loop_
_entity.id
_entity.type
_entity.pdbx_description
1 polymer ?
#
loop_
_entity_poly.entity_id
_entity_poly.type
_entity_poly.pdbx_seq_one_letter_code
_entity_poly.pdbx_strand_id
1 'polypeptide(L)'
;MIPKASIEQLYIIIVNLIENVGKLTSMINVCEHILRTLHLVILFLDDEQINGLPILLATSVSLFPPAVHSNVIELLCSVVIPLVYTKSSQDSYALDSIPSMLTTVFQHVESPECHSWLLESLLSR
;
A
#
# COMPACT_ATOMS: atom_id res chain seq x y z
N MET A 1 0.64 -12.71 -23.56
CA MET A 1 -0.33 -12.65 -22.44
C MET A 1 0.40 -13.17 -21.22
N ILE A 2 0.58 -12.35 -20.18
CA ILE A 2 1.20 -12.82 -18.93
C ILE A 2 0.18 -13.74 -18.23
N PRO A 3 0.54 -14.94 -17.79
CA PRO A 3 -0.40 -15.82 -17.10
C PRO A 3 -0.89 -15.18 -15.80
N LYS A 4 -2.22 -15.12 -15.57
CA LYS A 4 -2.81 -14.56 -14.33
C LYS A 4 -2.19 -15.18 -13.07
N ALA A 5 -2.01 -16.50 -13.07
CA ALA A 5 -1.42 -17.23 -11.95
C ALA A 5 0.00 -16.73 -11.59
N SER A 6 0.79 -16.29 -12.57
CA SER A 6 2.14 -15.76 -12.32
C SER A 6 2.10 -14.39 -11.63
N ILE A 7 1.08 -13.58 -11.89
CA ILE A 7 0.91 -12.24 -11.29
C ILE A 7 0.45 -12.39 -9.84
N GLU A 8 -0.49 -13.30 -9.58
CA GLU A 8 -0.95 -13.61 -8.22
C GLU A 8 0.21 -14.13 -7.35
N GLN A 9 1.02 -15.05 -7.89
CA GLN A 9 2.23 -15.52 -7.20
C GLN A 9 3.21 -14.39 -6.93
N LEU A 10 3.42 -13.48 -7.88
CA LEU A 10 4.28 -12.32 -7.68
C LEU A 10 3.75 -11.40 -6.58
N TYR A 11 2.44 -11.15 -6.54
CA TYR A 11 1.82 -10.37 -5.47
C TYR A 11 2.02 -11.02 -4.10
N ILE A 12 1.81 -12.33 -3.97
CA ILE A 12 2.04 -13.08 -2.74
C ILE A 12 3.52 -13.00 -2.32
N ILE A 13 4.46 -13.09 -3.26
CA ILE A 13 5.89 -12.93 -2.97
C ILE A 13 6.18 -11.51 -2.46
N ILE A 14 5.58 -10.48 -3.05
CA ILE A 14 5.73 -9.09 -2.61
C ILE A 14 5.23 -8.92 -1.16
N VAL A 15 4.04 -9.44 -0.84
CA VAL A 15 3.49 -9.40 0.52
C VAL A 15 4.43 -10.08 1.51
N ASN A 16 4.91 -11.29 1.19
CA ASN A 16 5.86 -12.01 2.03
C ASN A 16 7.18 -11.24 2.24
N LEU A 17 7.67 -10.53 1.22
CA LEU A 17 8.86 -9.68 1.32
C LEU A 17 8.63 -8.47 2.22
N ILE A 18 7.46 -7.84 2.16
CA ILE A 18 7.07 -6.73 3.06
C ILE A 18 7.12 -7.22 4.52
N GLU A 19 6.47 -8.35 4.81
CA GLU A 19 6.38 -8.92 6.16
C GLU A 19 7.75 -9.36 6.74
N ASN A 20 8.70 -9.71 5.87
CA ASN A 20 10.01 -10.22 6.28
C ASN A 20 11.15 -9.23 6.01
N VAL A 21 10.85 -7.97 5.71
CA VAL A 21 11.86 -6.99 5.30
C VAL A 21 12.94 -6.75 6.35
N GLY A 22 12.60 -6.89 7.65
CA GLY A 22 13.55 -6.78 8.76
C GLY A 22 14.67 -7.82 8.76
N LYS A 23 14.54 -8.89 7.96
CA LYS A 23 15.58 -9.94 7.79
C LYS A 23 16.51 -9.64 6.61
N LEU A 24 16.22 -8.62 5.80
CA LEU A 24 16.93 -8.33 4.56
C LEU A 24 18.02 -7.27 4.79
N THR A 25 19.13 -7.39 4.05
CA THR A 25 20.17 -6.37 4.03
C THR A 25 19.73 -5.18 3.17
N SER A 26 20.29 -3.98 3.42
CA SER A 26 19.99 -2.76 2.65
C SER A 26 18.48 -2.41 2.61
N MET A 27 17.83 -2.44 3.77
CA MET A 27 16.37 -2.35 3.92
C MET A 27 15.74 -1.17 3.15
N ILE A 28 16.32 0.02 3.20
CA ILE A 28 15.77 1.22 2.54
C ILE A 28 15.61 0.98 1.03
N ASN A 29 16.68 0.58 0.35
CA ASN A 29 16.66 0.32 -1.09
C ASN A 29 15.69 -0.82 -1.43
N VAL A 30 15.65 -1.88 -0.62
CA VAL A 30 14.75 -3.01 -0.83
C VAL A 30 13.29 -2.58 -0.70
N CYS A 31 12.93 -1.83 0.34
CA CYS A 31 11.59 -1.27 0.53
C CYS A 31 11.17 -0.42 -0.67
N GLU A 32 12.03 0.48 -1.14
CA GLU A 32 11.71 1.31 -2.31
C GLU A 32 11.48 0.46 -3.58
N HIS A 33 12.30 -0.55 -3.81
CA HIS A 33 12.13 -1.45 -4.97
C HIS A 33 10.87 -2.31 -4.85
N ILE A 34 10.52 -2.75 -3.65
CA ILE A 34 9.26 -3.44 -3.37
C ILE A 34 8.08 -2.53 -3.73
N LEU A 35 8.07 -1.27 -3.27
CA LEU A 35 6.99 -0.32 -3.57
C LEU A 35 6.89 0.00 -5.06
N ARG A 36 8.03 0.20 -5.74
CA ARG A 36 8.07 0.40 -7.20
C ARG A 36 7.53 -0.82 -7.95
N THR A 37 7.88 -2.02 -7.50
CA THR A 37 7.38 -3.26 -8.11
C THR A 37 5.87 -3.40 -7.88
N LEU A 38 5.40 -3.12 -6.66
CA LEU A 38 3.98 -3.15 -6.34
C LEU A 38 3.19 -2.15 -7.20
N HIS A 39 3.68 -0.92 -7.36
CA HIS A 39 3.07 0.08 -8.25
C HIS A 39 2.84 -0.47 -9.67
N LEU A 40 3.83 -1.18 -10.24
CA LEU A 40 3.69 -1.80 -11.56
C LEU A 40 2.71 -2.97 -11.56
N VAL A 41 2.68 -3.77 -10.49
CA VAL A 41 1.85 -4.97 -10.37
C VAL A 41 0.38 -4.61 -10.13
N ILE A 42 0.07 -3.50 -9.46
CA ILE A 42 -1.31 -3.06 -9.13
C ILE A 42 -2.24 -3.06 -10.34
N LEU A 43 -1.73 -2.69 -11.52
CA LEU A 43 -2.51 -2.65 -12.77
C LEU A 43 -3.07 -4.02 -13.21
N PHE A 44 -2.51 -5.10 -12.69
CA PHE A 44 -2.86 -6.47 -13.05
C PHE A 44 -3.56 -7.23 -11.94
N LEU A 45 -3.77 -6.60 -10.77
CA LEU A 45 -4.45 -7.20 -9.64
C LEU A 45 -5.97 -7.27 -9.88
N ASP A 46 -6.59 -8.31 -9.36
CA ASP A 46 -8.05 -8.40 -9.32
C ASP A 46 -8.64 -7.63 -8.13
N ASP A 47 -9.97 -7.53 -8.11
CA ASP A 47 -10.67 -6.69 -7.14
C ASP A 47 -10.47 -7.18 -5.70
N GLU A 48 -10.31 -8.50 -5.48
CA GLU A 48 -10.00 -9.05 -4.16
C GLU A 48 -8.62 -8.60 -3.66
N GLN A 49 -7.60 -8.67 -4.51
CA GLN A 49 -6.26 -8.19 -4.17
C GLN A 49 -6.22 -6.68 -3.96
N ILE A 50 -6.92 -5.91 -4.82
CA ILE A 50 -7.01 -4.45 -4.71
C ILE A 50 -7.66 -4.05 -3.39
N ASN A 51 -8.67 -4.79 -2.94
CA ASN A 51 -9.35 -4.49 -1.68
C ASN A 51 -8.44 -4.57 -0.45
N GLY A 52 -7.39 -5.40 -0.50
CA GLY A 52 -6.39 -5.51 0.56
C GLY A 52 -5.27 -4.47 0.53
N LEU A 53 -5.10 -3.72 -0.57
CA LEU A 53 -3.98 -2.79 -0.73
C LEU A 53 -3.92 -1.66 0.29
N PRO A 54 -5.04 -0.98 0.68
CA PRO A 54 -4.98 0.12 1.63
C PRO A 54 -4.37 -0.32 2.95
N ILE A 55 -4.86 -1.44 3.49
CA ILE A 55 -4.38 -1.95 4.78
C ILE A 55 -2.98 -2.53 4.67
N LEU A 56 -2.63 -3.22 3.57
CA LEU A 56 -1.28 -3.74 3.33
C LEU A 56 -0.22 -2.62 3.33
N LEU A 57 -0.49 -1.53 2.60
CA LEU A 57 0.42 -0.39 2.57
C LEU A 57 0.47 0.32 3.92
N ALA A 58 -0.67 0.47 4.61
CA ALA A 58 -0.69 1.04 5.96
C ALA A 58 0.16 0.23 6.93
N THR A 59 0.02 -1.09 6.95
CA THR A 59 0.80 -1.93 7.86
C THR A 59 2.27 -1.99 7.47
N SER A 60 2.61 -1.77 6.19
CA SER A 60 4.02 -1.68 5.78
C SER A 60 4.77 -0.55 6.49
N VAL A 61 4.12 0.54 6.92
CA VAL A 61 4.81 1.63 7.64
C VAL A 61 5.30 1.21 9.03
N SER A 62 4.70 0.19 9.66
CA SER A 62 5.20 -0.34 10.93
C SER A 62 6.40 -1.27 10.76
N LEU A 63 6.61 -1.79 9.54
CA LEU A 63 7.70 -2.71 9.19
C LEU A 63 8.88 -1.97 8.52
N PHE A 64 8.59 -0.91 7.79
CA PHE A 64 9.56 -0.18 6.97
C PHE A 64 10.28 0.89 7.80
N PRO A 65 11.55 1.19 7.49
CA PRO A 65 12.26 2.27 8.14
C PRO A 65 11.61 3.63 7.81
N PRO A 66 11.65 4.63 8.73
CA PRO A 66 11.01 5.94 8.53
C PRO A 66 11.40 6.65 7.23
N ALA A 67 12.61 6.41 6.74
CA ALA A 67 13.11 6.98 5.48
C ALA A 67 12.26 6.65 4.24
N VAL A 68 11.43 5.60 4.29
CA VAL A 68 10.62 5.13 3.15
C VAL A 68 9.12 5.39 3.37
N HIS A 69 8.72 5.91 4.54
CA HIS A 69 7.30 6.14 4.86
C HIS A 69 6.64 7.09 3.86
N SER A 70 7.32 8.15 3.43
CA SER A 70 6.77 9.08 2.43
C SER A 70 6.46 8.39 1.09
N ASN A 71 7.26 7.40 0.67
CA ASN A 71 6.99 6.63 -0.55
C ASN A 71 5.77 5.71 -0.40
N VAL A 72 5.54 5.16 0.80
CA VAL A 72 4.33 4.40 1.09
C VAL A 72 3.10 5.30 0.99
N ILE A 73 3.16 6.48 1.61
CA ILE A 73 2.07 7.46 1.58
C ILE A 73 1.84 7.97 0.16
N GLU A 74 2.90 8.25 -0.61
CA GLU A 74 2.80 8.62 -2.02
C GLU A 74 2.04 7.56 -2.83
N LEU A 75 2.36 6.27 -2.66
CA LEU A 75 1.68 5.19 -3.37
C LEU A 75 0.20 5.05 -2.92
N LEU A 76 -0.07 5.20 -1.63
CA LEU A 76 -1.43 5.20 -1.08
C LEU A 76 -2.27 6.33 -1.72
N CYS A 77 -1.78 7.56 -1.64
CA CYS A 77 -2.50 8.76 -2.06
C CYS A 77 -2.62 8.87 -3.59
N SER A 78 -1.56 8.55 -4.32
CA SER A 78 -1.51 8.78 -5.78
C SER A 78 -2.13 7.65 -6.59
N VAL A 79 -2.20 6.43 -6.04
CA VAL A 79 -2.62 5.25 -6.79
C VAL A 79 -3.73 4.48 -6.07
N VAL A 80 -3.49 4.03 -4.83
CA VAL A 80 -4.38 3.06 -4.19
C VAL A 80 -5.73 3.67 -3.80
N ILE A 81 -5.75 4.85 -3.16
CA ILE A 81 -6.98 5.52 -2.75
C ILE A 81 -7.87 5.84 -3.98
N PRO A 82 -7.36 6.50 -5.05
CA PRO A 82 -8.15 6.73 -6.26
C PRO A 82 -8.68 5.43 -6.89
N LEU A 83 -7.86 4.38 -6.93
CA LEU A 83 -8.24 3.09 -7.50
C LEU A 83 -9.37 2.44 -6.70
N VAL A 84 -9.26 2.45 -5.37
CA VAL A 84 -10.26 1.93 -4.45
C VAL A 84 -11.57 2.70 -4.62
N TYR A 85 -11.56 4.02 -4.66
CA TYR A 85 -12.79 4.79 -4.89
C TYR A 85 -13.43 4.53 -6.26
N THR A 86 -12.62 4.25 -7.28
CA THR A 86 -13.12 3.97 -8.64
C THR A 86 -13.73 2.58 -8.77
N LYS A 87 -13.13 1.58 -8.11
CA LYS A 87 -13.49 0.16 -8.26
C LYS A 87 -14.42 -0.37 -7.17
N SER A 88 -14.50 0.27 -6.01
CA SER A 88 -15.25 -0.25 -4.87
C SER A 88 -16.76 -0.14 -5.08
N SER A 89 -17.46 -1.26 -4.89
CA SER A 89 -18.89 -1.26 -4.58
C SER A 89 -19.14 -0.74 -3.16
N GLN A 90 -20.40 -0.45 -2.82
CA GLN A 90 -20.77 0.12 -1.51
C GLN A 90 -20.36 -0.75 -0.30
N ASP A 91 -20.11 -2.05 -0.50
CA ASP A 91 -19.71 -3.02 0.53
C ASP A 91 -18.26 -3.53 0.33
N SER A 92 -17.35 -2.64 -0.08
CA SER A 92 -15.95 -2.99 -0.31
C SER A 92 -15.13 -2.96 0.99
N TYR A 93 -14.46 -4.07 1.29
CA TYR A 93 -13.48 -4.16 2.39
C TYR A 93 -12.41 -3.05 2.31
N ALA A 94 -12.09 -2.58 1.11
CA ALA A 94 -11.14 -1.49 0.91
C ALA A 94 -11.59 -0.21 1.61
N LEU A 95 -12.88 0.15 1.50
CA LEU A 95 -13.46 1.34 2.13
C LEU A 95 -13.58 1.15 3.63
N ASP A 96 -14.00 -0.03 4.07
CA ASP A 96 -14.11 -0.38 5.50
C ASP A 96 -12.75 -0.39 6.20
N SER A 97 -11.66 -0.61 5.46
CA SER A 97 -10.29 -0.62 5.99
C SER A 97 -9.69 0.77 6.20
N ILE A 98 -10.30 1.84 5.64
CA ILE A 98 -9.75 3.21 5.70
C ILE A 98 -9.51 3.70 7.14
N PRO A 99 -10.43 3.53 8.11
CA PRO A 99 -10.19 3.96 9.49
C PRO A 99 -9.00 3.24 10.13
N SER A 100 -8.84 1.94 9.86
CA SER A 100 -7.71 1.15 10.34
C SER A 100 -6.41 1.62 9.68
N MET A 101 -6.40 1.82 8.36
CA MET A 101 -5.27 2.40 7.64
C MET A 101 -4.85 3.76 8.23
N LEU A 102 -5.79 4.67 8.44
CA LEU A 102 -5.52 5.99 9.04
C LEU A 102 -4.89 5.86 10.43
N THR A 103 -5.46 5.00 11.26
CA THR A 103 -4.96 4.75 12.61
C THR A 103 -3.52 4.22 12.58
N THR A 104 -3.24 3.24 11.72
CA THR A 104 -1.89 2.67 11.59
C THR A 104 -0.87 3.69 11.10
N VAL A 105 -1.23 4.50 10.09
CA VAL A 105 -0.34 5.55 9.58
C VAL A 105 -0.05 6.59 10.66
N PHE A 106 -1.07 7.12 11.33
CA PHE A 106 -0.89 8.15 12.37
C PHE A 106 -0.09 7.67 13.58
N GLN A 107 -0.07 6.36 13.84
CA GLN A 107 0.71 5.77 14.92
C GLN A 107 2.20 5.63 14.59
N HIS A 108 2.57 5.49 13.31
CA HIS A 108 3.94 5.11 12.92
C HIS A 108 4.65 6.17 12.07
N VAL A 109 3.91 7.03 11.37
CA VAL A 109 4.48 8.11 10.56
C VAL A 109 4.52 9.37 11.40
N GLU A 110 5.69 9.99 11.51
CA GLU A 110 5.87 11.21 12.31
C GLU A 110 5.60 12.48 11.51
N SER A 111 5.65 12.40 10.18
CA SER A 111 5.55 13.56 9.28
C SER A 111 4.12 14.11 9.20
N PRO A 112 3.87 15.35 9.67
CA PRO A 112 2.56 15.98 9.56
C PRO A 112 2.12 16.19 8.10
N GLU A 113 3.08 16.45 7.21
CA GLU A 113 2.82 16.63 5.77
C GLU A 113 2.23 15.35 5.15
N CYS A 114 2.75 14.19 5.54
CA CYS A 114 2.21 12.90 5.13
C CYS A 114 0.79 12.69 5.66
N HIS A 115 0.51 13.10 6.89
CA HIS A 115 -0.84 13.00 7.48
C HIS A 115 -1.84 13.90 6.76
N SER A 116 -1.47 15.15 6.48
CA SER A 116 -2.30 16.08 5.72
C SER A 116 -2.59 15.55 4.33
N TRP A 117 -1.56 15.10 3.60
CA TRP A 117 -1.74 14.55 2.25
C TRP A 117 -2.69 13.35 2.23
N LEU A 118 -2.56 12.44 3.20
CA LEU A 118 -3.45 11.29 3.32
C LEU A 118 -4.90 11.70 3.56
N LEU A 119 -5.13 12.65 4.49
CA LEU A 119 -6.48 13.16 4.77
C LEU A 119 -7.07 13.89 3.55
N GLU A 120 -6.31 14.75 2.90
CA GLU A 120 -6.74 15.45 1.69
C GLU A 120 -7.12 14.46 0.58
N SER A 121 -6.32 13.42 0.38
CA SER A 121 -6.58 12.39 -0.64
C SER A 121 -7.89 11.65 -0.37
N LEU A 122 -8.19 11.31 0.88
CA LEU A 122 -9.45 10.67 1.28
C LEU A 122 -10.66 11.61 1.17
N LEU A 123 -10.46 12.91 1.41
CA LEU A 123 -11.53 13.91 1.33
C LEU A 123 -11.77 14.44 -0.08
N SER A 124 -10.82 14.24 -1.01
CA SER A 124 -10.90 14.69 -2.41
C SER A 124 -11.86 13.89 -3.31
N ARG A 125 -12.77 13.13 -2.70
CA ARG A 125 -13.75 12.27 -3.36
C ARG A 125 -14.71 13.03 -4.28
#